data_AF-A0A7R9ARW9-F1
#
_entry.id   AF-A0A7R9ARW9-F1
#
_cell.length_a   1.000
_cell.length_b   1.000
_cell.length_c   1.000
_cell.angle_alpha   90.00
_cell.angle_beta   90.00
_cell.angle_gamma   90.00
#
_symmetry.space_group_name_H-M   'P 1'
#
loop_
_entity.id
_entity.type
_entity.pdbx_description
1 polymer ?
#
loop_
_entity_poly.entity_id
_entity_poly.type
_entity_poly.pdbx_seq_one_letter_code
_entity_poly.pdbx_strand_id
1 'polypeptide(L)'
;MGIVLDMKPGSEDKETTFKKVLTFLDFTLSMLVVSPLVVVTWRGLWSALDLHGVPFSVSLGTGLLLHCVFMMARGKLMDVCTPDKMGTLMFFIVSRSYTVLFGSACVVAWRGGWHILDDYVAMDRPSGPLWMLGSSLLLLGLLKTLCNLPLPLFNLEGDTQQSVCELLPRAARPFIASVPSVLRCS
;
A
#
# COMPACT_ATOMS: atom_id res chain seq x y z
N MET A 1 18.10 47.44 -0.80
CA MET A 1 17.54 47.39 -2.16
C MET A 1 16.83 46.04 -2.28
N GLY A 2 15.56 46.00 -1.86
CA GLY A 2 14.77 44.78 -1.84
C GLY A 2 14.20 44.50 -3.22
N ILE A 3 14.55 43.37 -3.80
CA ILE A 3 13.89 42.86 -5.00
C ILE A 3 12.62 42.18 -4.51
N VAL A 4 11.54 42.97 -4.44
CA VAL A 4 10.18 42.41 -4.44
C VAL A 4 9.98 41.85 -5.83
N LEU A 5 10.07 40.52 -5.97
CA LEU A 5 9.63 39.86 -7.19
C LEU A 5 8.11 40.03 -7.27
N ASP A 6 7.70 40.91 -8.18
CA ASP A 6 6.31 41.10 -8.57
C ASP A 6 5.79 39.78 -9.16
N MET A 7 5.10 39.01 -8.33
CA MET A 7 4.51 37.72 -8.68
C MET A 7 3.20 37.99 -9.41
N LYS A 8 3.22 37.78 -10.73
CA LYS A 8 2.10 38.06 -11.63
C LYS A 8 0.87 37.21 -11.23
N PRO A 9 -0.25 37.82 -10.81
CA PRO A 9 -1.42 37.12 -10.24
C PRO A 9 -2.26 36.30 -11.24
N GLY A 10 -1.71 35.98 -12.42
CA GLY A 10 -2.39 35.25 -13.50
C GLY A 10 -1.75 33.91 -13.89
N SER A 11 -0.80 33.40 -13.08
CA SER A 11 -0.26 32.03 -13.24
C SER A 11 -0.83 31.04 -12.21
N GLU A 12 -1.13 31.48 -10.98
CA GLU A 12 -1.72 30.64 -9.93
C GLU A 12 -3.16 30.19 -10.24
N ASP A 13 -3.97 31.05 -10.86
CA ASP A 13 -5.35 30.75 -11.25
C ASP A 13 -5.43 29.69 -12.35
N LYS A 14 -4.49 29.71 -13.31
CA LYS A 14 -4.39 28.71 -14.37
C LYS A 14 -3.91 27.37 -13.87
N GLU A 15 -2.91 27.36 -12.98
CA GLU A 15 -2.39 26.12 -12.40
C GLU A 15 -3.43 25.40 -11.55
N THR A 16 -4.19 26.15 -10.73
CA THR A 16 -5.26 25.58 -9.91
C THR A 16 -6.43 25.05 -10.74
N THR A 17 -6.81 25.75 -11.81
CA THR A 17 -7.84 25.29 -12.75
C THR A 17 -7.39 24.02 -13.49
N PHE A 18 -6.16 23.98 -13.97
CA PHE A 18 -5.58 22.80 -14.63
C PHE A 18 -5.55 21.57 -13.71
N LYS A 19 -5.12 21.74 -12.46
CA LYS A 19 -5.14 20.67 -11.44
C LYS A 19 -6.55 20.12 -11.22
N LYS A 20 -7.55 21.01 -11.08
CA LYS A 20 -8.97 20.60 -10.91
C LYS A 20 -9.47 19.78 -12.10
N VAL A 21 -9.13 20.19 -13.33
CA VAL A 21 -9.52 19.45 -14.55
C VAL A 21 -8.85 18.07 -14.60
N LEU A 22 -7.56 17.99 -14.29
CA LEU A 22 -6.84 16.71 -14.21
C LEU A 22 -7.45 15.78 -13.16
N THR A 23 -7.75 16.28 -11.96
CA THR A 23 -8.39 15.48 -10.90
C THR A 23 -9.78 15.01 -11.31
N PHE A 24 -10.56 15.86 -11.98
CA PHE A 24 -11.88 15.48 -12.48
C PHE A 24 -11.80 14.39 -13.56
N LEU A 25 -10.85 14.51 -14.49
CA LEU A 25 -10.59 13.49 -15.50
C LEU A 25 -10.13 12.17 -14.88
N ASP A 26 -9.19 12.22 -13.93
CA ASP A 26 -8.70 11.05 -13.21
C ASP A 26 -9.82 10.32 -12.47
N PHE A 27 -10.70 11.07 -11.78
CA PHE A 27 -11.87 10.52 -11.13
C PHE A 27 -12.83 9.87 -12.14
N THR A 28 -13.11 10.56 -13.25
CA THR A 28 -14.03 10.06 -14.29
C THR A 28 -13.51 8.78 -14.93
N LEU A 29 -12.22 8.74 -15.29
CA LEU A 29 -11.57 7.55 -15.84
C LEU A 29 -11.54 6.40 -14.82
N SER A 30 -11.26 6.72 -13.56
CA SER A 30 -11.25 5.72 -12.48
C SER A 30 -12.63 5.09 -12.30
N MET A 31 -13.68 5.91 -12.24
CA MET A 31 -15.06 5.44 -12.03
C MET A 31 -15.62 4.69 -13.25
N LEU A 32 -15.43 5.21 -14.47
CA LEU A 32 -16.07 4.68 -15.67
C LEU A 32 -15.28 3.57 -16.35
N VAL A 33 -13.97 3.50 -16.13
CA VAL A 33 -13.11 2.53 -16.82
C VAL A 33 -12.46 1.58 -15.82
N VAL A 34 -11.76 2.11 -14.83
CA VAL A 34 -10.96 1.27 -13.92
C VAL A 34 -11.85 0.42 -13.03
N SER A 35 -12.87 1.00 -12.39
CA SER A 35 -13.81 0.28 -11.53
C SER A 35 -14.52 -0.88 -12.25
N PRO A 36 -15.20 -0.68 -13.39
CA PRO A 36 -15.87 -1.80 -14.07
C PRO A 36 -14.86 -2.83 -14.61
N LEU A 37 -13.68 -2.42 -15.06
CA LEU A 37 -12.65 -3.35 -15.52
C LEU A 37 -12.16 -4.26 -14.38
N VAL A 38 -11.94 -3.69 -13.19
CA VAL A 38 -11.60 -4.46 -11.99
C VAL A 38 -12.72 -5.45 -11.69
N VAL A 39 -13.99 -5.03 -11.74
CA VAL A 39 -15.15 -5.90 -11.49
C VAL A 39 -15.20 -7.08 -12.45
N VAL A 40 -15.08 -6.82 -13.75
CA VAL A 40 -15.07 -7.86 -14.77
C VAL A 40 -13.91 -8.82 -14.57
N THR A 41 -12.73 -8.32 -14.20
CA THR A 41 -11.54 -9.15 -14.01
C THR A 41 -11.70 -10.12 -12.85
N TRP A 42 -12.12 -9.64 -11.67
CA TRP A 42 -12.24 -10.54 -10.52
C TRP A 42 -13.43 -11.49 -10.67
N ARG A 43 -14.56 -11.01 -11.21
CA ARG A 43 -15.73 -11.85 -11.44
C ARG A 43 -15.50 -12.89 -12.54
N GLY A 44 -14.75 -12.53 -13.57
CA GLY A 44 -14.30 -13.43 -14.63
C GLY A 44 -13.37 -14.52 -14.08
N LEU A 45 -12.43 -14.15 -13.19
CA LEU A 45 -11.53 -15.12 -12.57
C LEU A 45 -12.28 -16.13 -11.69
N TRP A 46 -13.27 -15.68 -10.91
CA TRP A 46 -14.12 -16.60 -10.15
C TRP A 46 -14.90 -17.53 -11.08
N SER A 47 -15.54 -16.98 -12.11
CA SER A 47 -16.30 -17.76 -13.08
C SER A 47 -15.43 -18.80 -13.81
N ALA A 48 -14.17 -18.44 -14.11
CA ALA A 48 -13.20 -19.37 -14.67
C ALA A 48 -12.90 -20.50 -13.68
N LEU A 49 -12.63 -20.21 -12.41
CA LEU A 49 -12.38 -21.24 -11.41
C LEU A 49 -13.61 -22.12 -11.13
N ASP A 50 -14.80 -21.54 -11.16
CA ASP A 50 -16.09 -22.25 -11.04
C ASP A 50 -16.25 -23.23 -12.21
N LEU A 51 -15.96 -22.80 -13.44
CA LEU A 51 -16.00 -23.66 -14.63
C LEU A 51 -15.01 -24.82 -14.56
N HIS A 52 -13.83 -24.59 -13.99
CA HIS A 52 -12.82 -25.63 -13.76
C HIS A 52 -13.13 -26.52 -12.55
N GLY A 53 -14.22 -26.26 -11.81
CA GLY A 53 -14.61 -27.04 -10.64
C GLY A 53 -13.60 -26.95 -9.47
N VAL A 54 -12.83 -25.86 -9.39
CA VAL A 54 -11.79 -25.73 -8.36
C VAL A 54 -12.45 -25.51 -6.99
N PRO A 55 -12.22 -26.39 -6.00
CA PRO A 55 -12.81 -26.24 -4.68
C PRO A 55 -12.32 -24.96 -3.98
N PHE A 56 -13.17 -24.40 -3.12
CA PHE A 56 -12.91 -23.14 -2.44
C PHE A 56 -11.70 -23.22 -1.48
N SER A 57 -11.47 -24.37 -0.85
CA SER A 57 -10.32 -24.62 0.03
C SER A 57 -8.99 -24.56 -0.72
N VAL A 58 -8.94 -25.10 -1.93
CA VAL A 58 -7.77 -25.01 -2.82
C VAL A 58 -7.57 -23.57 -3.30
N SER A 59 -8.65 -22.85 -3.59
CA SER A 59 -8.57 -21.42 -3.97
C SER A 59 -7.97 -20.58 -2.83
N LEU A 60 -8.43 -20.80 -1.58
CA LEU A 60 -7.88 -20.11 -0.43
C LEU A 60 -6.40 -20.45 -0.20
N GLY A 61 -6.07 -21.74 -0.19
CA GLY A 61 -4.70 -22.20 0.05
C GLY A 61 -3.71 -21.72 -1.01
N THR A 62 -4.07 -21.86 -2.29
CA THR A 62 -3.22 -21.39 -3.41
C THR A 62 -3.11 -19.88 -3.43
N GLY A 63 -4.20 -19.15 -3.19
CA GLY A 63 -4.19 -17.69 -3.10
C GLY A 63 -3.26 -17.19 -1.98
N LEU A 64 -3.40 -17.71 -0.76
CA LEU A 64 -2.54 -17.33 0.38
C LEU A 64 -1.07 -17.71 0.15
N LEU A 65 -0.82 -18.92 -0.38
CA LEU A 65 0.53 -19.37 -0.71
C LEU A 65 1.20 -18.43 -1.73
N LEU A 66 0.48 -18.07 -2.81
CA LEU A 66 0.96 -17.12 -3.81
C LEU A 66 1.29 -15.76 -3.20
N HIS A 67 0.49 -15.24 -2.26
CA HIS A 67 0.86 -14.00 -1.57
C HIS A 67 2.13 -14.14 -0.76
N CYS A 68 2.29 -15.21 0.02
CA CYS A 68 3.49 -15.44 0.80
C CYS A 68 4.73 -15.48 -0.12
N VAL A 69 4.63 -16.21 -1.23
CA VAL A 69 5.69 -16.29 -2.24
C VAL A 69 5.99 -14.91 -2.84
N PHE A 70 4.97 -14.15 -3.26
CA PHE A 70 5.18 -12.83 -3.83
C PHE A 70 5.75 -11.82 -2.82
N MET A 71 5.33 -11.88 -1.55
CA MET A 71 5.86 -11.03 -0.48
C MET A 71 7.34 -11.31 -0.23
N MET A 72 7.76 -12.57 -0.24
CA MET A 72 9.18 -12.94 -0.15
C MET A 72 9.95 -12.55 -1.42
N ALA A 73 9.35 -12.76 -2.59
CA ALA A 73 9.96 -12.43 -3.88
C ALA A 73 10.14 -10.91 -4.07
N ARG A 74 9.28 -10.07 -3.45
CA ARG A 74 9.33 -8.61 -3.55
C ARG A 74 10.72 -8.04 -3.26
N GLY A 75 11.36 -8.51 -2.18
CA GLY A 75 12.71 -8.02 -1.80
C GLY A 75 13.74 -8.32 -2.91
N LYS A 76 13.75 -9.54 -3.41
CA LYS A 76 14.66 -9.96 -4.49
C LYS A 76 14.35 -9.27 -5.83
N LEU A 77 13.07 -9.07 -6.13
CA LEU A 77 12.62 -8.38 -7.34
C LEU A 77 13.05 -6.91 -7.34
N MET A 78 13.00 -6.23 -6.20
CA MET A 78 13.45 -4.84 -6.07
C MET A 78 14.97 -4.68 -6.28
N ASP A 79 15.78 -5.65 -5.85
CA ASP A 79 17.24 -5.62 -6.01
C ASP A 79 17.69 -5.90 -7.46
N VAL A 80 16.94 -6.76 -8.16
CA VAL A 80 17.30 -7.23 -9.50
C VAL A 80 16.68 -6.37 -10.61
N CYS A 81 15.44 -5.89 -10.42
CA CYS A 81 14.72 -5.09 -11.39
C CYS A 81 14.99 -3.60 -11.18
N THR A 82 16.22 -3.15 -11.44
CA THR A 82 16.52 -1.72 -11.53
C THR A 82 16.37 -1.22 -12.98
N PRO A 83 15.85 0.00 -13.21
CA PRO A 83 15.67 0.56 -14.56
C PRO A 83 17.00 0.62 -15.33
N ASP A 84 18.13 0.75 -14.62
CA ASP A 84 19.48 0.78 -15.19
C ASP A 84 19.95 -0.56 -15.78
N LYS A 85 19.40 -1.70 -15.31
CA LYS A 85 19.87 -3.05 -15.69
C LYS A 85 18.98 -3.74 -16.73
N MET A 86 17.68 -3.47 -16.72
CA MET A 86 16.70 -4.18 -17.56
C MET A 86 16.18 -3.34 -18.73
N GLY A 87 16.47 -2.04 -18.75
CA GLY A 87 15.88 -1.10 -19.68
C GLY A 87 14.43 -0.75 -19.29
N THR A 88 14.02 0.48 -19.62
CA THR A 88 12.75 1.06 -19.17
C THR A 88 11.53 0.22 -19.56
N LEU A 89 11.51 -0.33 -20.77
CA LEU A 89 10.36 -1.11 -21.27
C LEU A 89 10.19 -2.44 -20.51
N MET A 90 11.27 -3.20 -20.33
CA MET A 90 11.22 -4.49 -19.62
C MET A 90 10.82 -4.27 -18.16
N PHE A 91 11.35 -3.22 -17.52
CA PHE A 91 10.97 -2.84 -16.17
C PHE A 91 9.46 -2.57 -16.04
N PHE A 92 8.86 -1.85 -16.99
CA PHE A 92 7.42 -1.60 -17.00
C PHE A 92 6.62 -2.90 -17.16
N ILE A 93 7.02 -3.78 -18.07
CA ILE A 93 6.33 -5.06 -18.31
C ILE A 93 6.38 -5.94 -17.06
N VAL A 94 7.55 -6.11 -16.45
CA VAL A 94 7.73 -6.95 -15.25
C VAL A 94 6.97 -6.37 -14.06
N SER A 95 7.03 -5.06 -13.86
CA SER A 95 6.32 -4.40 -12.75
C SER A 95 4.80 -4.51 -12.91
N ARG A 96 4.29 -4.37 -14.14
CA ARG A 96 2.85 -4.49 -14.41
C ARG A 96 2.37 -5.93 -14.30
N SER A 97 3.11 -6.90 -14.85
CA SER A 97 2.76 -8.31 -14.76
C SER A 97 2.76 -8.80 -13.31
N TYR A 98 3.76 -8.40 -12.51
CA TYR A 98 3.80 -8.67 -11.07
C TYR A 98 2.55 -8.16 -10.37
N THR A 99 2.15 -6.92 -10.63
CA THR A 99 0.97 -6.31 -9.99
C THR A 99 -0.32 -7.05 -10.36
N VAL A 100 -0.47 -7.45 -11.63
CA VAL A 100 -1.63 -8.20 -12.11
C VAL A 100 -1.68 -9.60 -11.47
N LEU A 101 -0.55 -10.31 -11.42
CA LEU A 101 -0.48 -11.65 -10.83
C LEU A 101 -0.75 -11.61 -9.32
N PHE A 102 -0.14 -10.67 -8.61
CA PHE A 102 -0.37 -10.49 -7.18
C PHE A 102 -1.85 -10.12 -6.90
N GLY A 103 -2.42 -9.21 -7.68
CA GLY A 103 -3.84 -8.87 -7.60
C GLY A 103 -4.75 -10.07 -7.90
N SER A 104 -4.41 -10.90 -8.87
CA SER A 104 -5.17 -12.11 -9.18
C SER A 104 -5.13 -13.12 -8.02
N ALA A 105 -3.96 -13.33 -7.40
CA ALA A 105 -3.83 -14.18 -6.21
C ALA A 105 -4.71 -13.66 -5.06
N CYS A 106 -4.82 -12.34 -4.88
CA CYS A 106 -5.72 -11.68 -3.93
C CYS A 106 -7.17 -12.06 -4.18
N VAL A 107 -7.63 -11.91 -5.41
CA VAL A 107 -8.99 -12.26 -5.81
C VAL A 107 -9.30 -13.74 -5.56
N VAL A 108 -8.36 -14.65 -5.83
CA VAL A 108 -8.55 -16.09 -5.63
C VAL A 108 -8.61 -16.46 -4.14
N ALA A 109 -7.75 -15.84 -3.31
CA ALA A 109 -7.82 -16.01 -1.86
C ALA A 109 -9.17 -15.49 -1.31
N TRP A 110 -9.62 -14.34 -1.82
CA TRP A 110 -10.87 -13.71 -1.38
C TRP A 110 -12.11 -14.53 -1.77
N ARG A 111 -12.09 -15.25 -2.91
CA ARG A 111 -13.13 -16.24 -3.26
C ARG A 111 -13.30 -17.26 -2.13
N GLY A 112 -12.20 -17.89 -1.71
CA GLY A 112 -12.23 -18.87 -0.62
C GLY A 112 -12.65 -18.26 0.72
N GLY A 113 -12.25 -17.02 0.99
CA GLY A 113 -12.67 -16.25 2.15
C GLY A 113 -14.18 -16.02 2.21
N TRP A 114 -14.81 -15.65 1.09
CA TRP A 114 -16.27 -15.49 1.01
C TRP A 114 -17.02 -16.79 1.28
N HIS A 115 -16.57 -17.91 0.71
CA HIS A 115 -17.20 -19.21 0.96
C HIS A 115 -17.14 -19.61 2.44
N ILE A 116 -15.99 -19.40 3.10
CA ILE A 116 -15.87 -19.60 4.55
C ILE A 116 -16.83 -18.66 5.29
N LEU A 117 -16.88 -17.39 4.91
CA LEU A 117 -17.74 -16.43 5.56
C LEU A 117 -19.23 -16.81 5.45
N ASP A 118 -19.67 -17.25 4.28
CA ASP A 118 -21.04 -17.69 4.05
C ASP A 118 -21.39 -18.91 4.91
N ASP A 119 -20.48 -19.90 5.01
CA ASP A 119 -20.67 -21.10 5.83
C ASP A 119 -20.78 -20.79 7.34
N TYR A 120 -19.98 -19.86 7.87
CA TYR A 120 -19.92 -19.56 9.30
C TYR A 120 -20.86 -18.45 9.77
N VAL A 121 -21.10 -17.43 8.94
CA VAL A 121 -21.89 -16.25 9.32
C VAL A 121 -23.36 -16.42 8.96
N ALA A 122 -23.72 -17.41 8.12
CA ALA A 122 -25.08 -17.75 7.72
C ALA A 122 -25.88 -16.49 7.37
N MET A 123 -25.50 -15.85 6.26
CA MET A 123 -26.05 -14.56 5.79
C MET A 123 -27.59 -14.56 5.64
N ASP A 124 -28.22 -15.73 5.63
CA ASP A 124 -29.68 -15.92 5.66
C ASP A 124 -30.35 -15.44 6.95
N ARG A 125 -29.60 -15.27 8.05
CA ARG A 125 -30.12 -14.72 9.31
C ARG A 125 -29.88 -13.22 9.39
N PRO A 126 -30.82 -12.43 9.95
CA PRO A 126 -30.63 -10.98 10.13
C PRO A 126 -29.44 -10.63 11.03
N SER A 127 -28.93 -11.58 11.82
CA SER A 127 -27.72 -11.42 12.64
C SER A 127 -26.41 -11.48 11.84
N GLY A 128 -26.39 -12.09 10.65
CA GLY A 128 -25.17 -12.28 9.86
C GLY A 128 -24.47 -10.96 9.50
N PRO A 129 -25.18 -9.98 8.90
CA PRO A 129 -24.60 -8.67 8.59
C PRO A 129 -24.07 -7.91 9.81
N LEU A 130 -24.71 -8.06 10.97
CA LEU A 130 -24.27 -7.42 12.22
C LEU A 130 -22.94 -8.00 12.71
N TRP A 131 -22.77 -9.33 12.64
CA TRP A 131 -21.51 -9.99 12.97
C TRP A 131 -20.38 -9.60 12.02
N MET A 132 -20.66 -9.52 10.72
CA MET A 132 -19.67 -9.09 9.72
C MET A 132 -19.24 -7.63 9.93
N LEU A 133 -20.20 -6.75 10.25
CA LEU A 133 -19.90 -5.35 10.57
C LEU A 133 -19.08 -5.25 11.87
N GLY A 134 -19.46 -5.97 12.92
CA GLY A 134 -18.76 -5.98 14.20
C GLY A 134 -17.32 -6.49 14.09
N SER A 135 -17.10 -7.60 13.38
CA SER A 135 -15.76 -8.15 13.16
C SER A 135 -14.89 -7.22 12.33
N SER A 136 -15.46 -6.58 11.30
CA SER A 136 -14.75 -5.61 10.45
C SER A 136 -14.32 -4.36 11.23
N LEU A 137 -15.21 -3.80 12.08
CA LEU A 137 -14.89 -2.65 12.92
C LEU A 137 -13.85 -2.99 13.99
N LEU A 138 -13.96 -4.17 14.60
CA LEU A 138 -12.98 -4.66 15.57
C LEU A 138 -11.60 -4.82 14.91
N LEU A 139 -11.53 -5.49 13.76
CA LEU A 139 -10.28 -5.67 13.01
C LEU A 139 -9.69 -4.33 12.57
N LEU A 140 -10.52 -3.41 12.08
CA LEU A 140 -10.07 -2.07 11.70
C LEU A 140 -9.53 -1.29 12.91
N GLY A 141 -10.18 -1.40 14.07
CA GLY A 141 -9.72 -0.82 15.33
C GLY A 141 -8.36 -1.39 15.74
N LEU A 142 -8.23 -2.73 15.73
CA LEU A 142 -6.98 -3.42 16.05
C LEU A 142 -5.86 -3.04 15.08
N LEU A 143 -6.10 -3.07 13.76
CA LEU A 143 -5.11 -2.68 12.77
C LEU A 143 -4.73 -1.20 12.91
N LYS A 144 -5.69 -0.30 13.16
CA LYS A 144 -5.36 1.10 13.46
C LYS A 144 -4.48 1.20 14.70
N THR A 145 -4.78 0.47 15.78
CA THR A 145 -3.92 0.49 16.98
C THR A 145 -2.53 -0.07 16.70
N LEU A 146 -2.41 -1.15 15.92
CA LEU A 146 -1.12 -1.76 15.54
C LEU A 146 -0.31 -0.89 14.58
N CYS A 147 -0.96 -0.16 13.67
CA CYS A 147 -0.32 0.76 12.72
C CYS A 147 -0.03 2.13 13.32
N ASN A 148 -0.74 2.54 14.38
CA ASN A 148 -0.39 3.74 15.17
C ASN A 148 0.65 3.45 16.25
N LEU A 149 0.91 2.20 16.61
CA LEU A 149 1.94 1.81 17.59
C LEU A 149 3.40 2.13 17.17
N PRO A 150 3.81 2.08 15.89
CA PRO A 150 5.18 2.35 15.46
C PRO A 150 5.54 3.84 15.46
N LEU A 151 4.57 4.75 15.30
CA LEU A 151 4.81 6.21 15.28
C LEU A 151 5.33 6.77 16.62
N PRO A 152 4.72 6.47 17.78
CA PRO A 152 5.19 7.00 19.06
C PRO A 152 6.51 6.36 19.51
N LEU A 153 6.76 5.07 19.21
CA LEU A 153 8.02 4.43 19.59
C LEU A 153 9.22 4.90 18.76
N PHE A 154 9.04 5.21 17.47
CA PHE A 154 10.12 5.77 16.64
C PHE A 154 10.40 7.25 16.95
N ASN A 155 9.38 8.05 17.29
CA ASN A 155 9.59 9.47 17.62
C ASN A 155 10.30 9.68 18.96
N LEU A 156 10.18 8.77 19.92
CA LEU A 156 10.88 8.87 21.20
C LEU A 156 12.40 8.65 21.06
N GLU A 157 12.85 7.85 20.09
CA GLU A 157 14.27 7.66 19.81
C GLU A 157 14.88 8.89 19.10
N GLY A 158 14.10 9.56 18.25
CA GLY A 158 14.49 10.81 17.59
C GLY A 158 14.58 12.01 18.54
N ASP A 159 13.58 12.19 19.41
CA ASP A 159 13.54 13.33 20.35
C ASP A 159 14.57 13.21 21.48
N THR A 160 14.94 11.98 21.88
CA THR A 160 15.98 11.78 22.90
C THR A 160 17.35 12.26 22.39
N GLN A 161 17.69 12.01 21.13
CA GLN A 161 18.95 12.50 20.54
C GLN A 161 18.97 14.03 20.38
N GLN A 162 17.85 14.61 19.96
CA GLN A 162 17.75 16.05 19.72
C GLN A 162 17.76 16.85 21.03
N SER A 163 17.13 16.33 22.08
CA SER A 163 17.13 16.92 23.43
C SER A 163 18.50 16.87 24.11
N VAL A 164 19.28 15.79 23.91
CA VAL A 164 20.65 15.67 24.44
C VAL A 164 21.61 16.62 23.73
N CYS A 165 21.46 16.85 22.41
CA CYS A 165 22.27 17.82 21.68
C CYS A 165 22.01 19.29 22.06
N GLU A 166 20.79 19.62 22.48
CA GLU A 166 20.39 20.96 22.94
C GLU A 166 20.91 21.27 24.35
N LEU A 167 21.00 20.26 25.23
CA LEU A 167 21.47 20.40 26.62
C LEU A 167 23.00 20.43 26.77
N LEU A 168 23.76 20.10 25.72
CA LEU A 168 25.22 20.10 25.78
C LEU A 168 25.81 21.51 25.57
N PRO A 169 26.69 22.00 26.47
CA PRO A 169 27.32 23.31 26.34
C PRO A 169 28.12 23.38 25.03
N ARG A 170 28.09 24.56 24.36
CA ARG A 170 28.69 24.82 23.03
C ARG A 170 30.13 24.32 22.84
N ALA A 171 30.90 24.16 23.92
CA ALA A 171 32.28 23.68 23.90
C ALA A 171 32.45 22.17 23.60
N ALA A 172 31.41 21.34 23.76
CA ALA A 172 31.51 19.89 23.55
C ALA A 172 31.13 19.42 22.14
N ARG A 173 30.53 20.31 21.32
CA ARG A 173 30.09 20.01 19.94
C ARG A 173 31.18 19.48 18.98
N PRO A 174 32.44 19.95 19.02
CA PRO A 174 33.45 19.47 18.06
C PRO A 174 34.02 18.08 18.39
N PHE A 175 33.74 17.50 19.57
CA PHE A 175 34.35 16.23 19.98
C PHE A 175 33.63 14.98 19.43
N ILE A 176 32.36 15.12 18.99
CA ILE A 176 31.59 14.01 18.39
C ILE A 176 31.75 13.95 16.86
N ALA A 177 32.20 15.03 16.21
CA ALA A 177 32.45 15.07 14.77
C ALA A 177 33.62 14.17 14.30
N SER A 178 34.41 13.62 15.24
CA SER A 178 35.52 12.71 14.96
C SER A 178 35.21 11.23 15.29
N VAL A 179 33.98 10.89 15.68
CA VAL A 179 33.61 9.48 15.91
C VAL A 179 33.36 8.81 14.55
N PRO A 180 34.09 7.73 14.19
CA PRO A 180 33.96 7.08 12.90
C PRO A 180 32.55 6.52 12.68
N SER A 181 32.12 6.54 11.42
CA SER A 181 30.80 6.18 10.89
C SER A 181 30.29 4.76 11.17
N VAL A 182 30.97 3.96 12.00
CA VAL A 182 30.73 2.53 12.24
C VAL A 182 29.66 2.27 13.31
N LEU A 183 29.23 3.28 14.07
CA LEU A 183 28.14 3.17 15.06
C LEU A 183 26.79 3.70 14.56
N ARG A 184 26.63 3.92 13.26
CA ARG A 184 25.33 4.23 12.64
C ARG A 184 24.58 2.90 12.40
N CYS A 185 23.92 2.44 13.47
CA CYS A 185 23.30 1.14 13.67
C CYS A 185 22.59 0.46 12.47
N SER A 186 22.78 -0.87 12.43
CA SER A 186 21.80 -1.88 12.02
C SER A 186 20.60 -1.93 12.95
#